data_AF-A0A0D2LJI4-F1
#
_entry.id   AF-A0A0D2LJI4-F1
#
_cell.length_a   1.000
_cell.length_b   1.000
_cell.length_c   1.000
_cell.angle_alpha   90.00
_cell.angle_beta   90.00
_cell.angle_gamma   90.00
#
_symmetry.space_group_name_H-M   'P 1'
#
loop_
_entity.id
_entity.type
_entity.pdbx_description
1 polymer ?
#
loop_
_entity_poly.entity_id
_entity_poly.type
_entity_poly.pdbx_seq_one_letter_code
_entity_poly.pdbx_strand_id
1 'polypeptide(L)'
;DPTKLRYGCGVATAAQVNKVSSDLAALEPKVNAAAAQASSLQATVVQGNNQTVALLAEMDELKAAAAALRALVQKLQASAANATNLGPITQELAALAAADTRTAQKLALLEAANQTAAQDIAALKSTSQQCACGSELSAVNTSLAAIQSVQAANAAVVSLANTTVESLKATVTTGAAVIASVNTSLATLAATVANVSAIDLSVYAKTADLASINAVSLGGVPAAQYLRSRVVIYVESSTTRNGGRGGRSGADALCSASINRPTGLTQVHAFLSTSASDQIADFPTKYGVPSGLAIESPSGAVLARNFTSMLGGSILQSFK
;
A
#
# COMPACT_ATOMS: atom_id res chain seq x y z
N ASP A 1 -49.98 77.28 71.57
CA ASP A 1 -48.71 77.52 72.28
C ASP A 1 -47.58 76.85 71.50
N PRO A 2 -46.74 77.60 70.77
CA PRO A 2 -45.64 77.09 69.95
C PRO A 2 -44.39 76.73 70.78
N THR A 3 -44.45 76.79 72.11
CA THR A 3 -43.29 76.51 72.98
C THR A 3 -43.23 75.08 73.53
N LYS A 4 -44.14 74.19 73.14
CA LYS A 4 -44.14 72.79 73.60
C LYS A 4 -43.47 71.84 72.60
N LEU A 5 -42.16 71.68 72.76
CA LEU A 5 -41.41 70.54 72.22
C LEU A 5 -41.84 69.27 72.97
N ARG A 6 -42.56 68.37 72.28
CA ARG A 6 -42.86 67.03 72.78
C ARG A 6 -41.64 66.14 72.59
N TYR A 7 -40.76 66.10 73.59
CA TYR A 7 -39.80 64.99 73.72
C TYR A 7 -40.58 63.74 74.13
N GLY A 8 -40.87 62.88 73.16
CA GLY A 8 -41.37 61.54 73.43
C GLY A 8 -40.23 60.68 73.98
N CYS A 9 -40.10 60.60 75.30
CA CYS A 9 -39.28 59.57 75.94
C CYS A 9 -40.01 58.24 75.82
N GLY A 10 -39.81 57.53 74.71
CA GLY A 10 -40.27 56.16 74.54
C GLY A 10 -39.50 55.25 75.49
N VAL A 11 -40.09 54.92 76.64
CA VAL A 11 -39.51 53.96 77.58
C VAL A 11 -39.90 52.57 77.10
N ALA A 12 -38.95 51.83 76.51
CA ALA A 12 -39.15 50.43 76.19
C ALA A 12 -39.35 49.66 77.51
N THR A 13 -40.42 48.90 77.63
CA THR A 13 -40.67 48.11 78.85
C THR A 13 -39.61 47.01 78.94
N ALA A 14 -39.24 46.60 80.17
CA ALA A 14 -38.26 45.52 80.38
C ALA A 14 -38.66 44.23 79.62
N ALA A 15 -39.97 43.99 79.44
CA ALA A 15 -40.50 42.90 78.62
C ALA A 15 -40.13 43.01 77.12
N GLN A 16 -40.15 44.22 76.54
CA GLN A 16 -39.74 44.45 75.15
C GLN A 16 -38.24 44.23 74.97
N VAL A 17 -37.42 44.69 75.92
CA VAL A 17 -35.96 44.48 75.89
C VAL A 17 -35.61 42.99 76.05
N ASN A 18 -36.26 42.29 76.98
CA ASN A 18 -36.08 40.85 77.16
C ASN A 18 -36.52 40.04 75.93
N LYS A 19 -37.60 40.46 75.25
CA LYS A 19 -38.04 39.84 74.01
C LYS A 19 -37.02 40.03 72.88
N VAL A 20 -36.50 41.24 72.70
CA VAL A 20 -35.46 41.52 71.69
C VAL A 20 -34.18 40.74 72.01
N SER A 21 -33.77 40.65 73.27
CA SER A 21 -32.62 39.86 73.70
C SER A 21 -32.80 38.36 73.43
N SER A 22 -34.00 37.83 73.69
CA SER A 22 -34.34 36.43 73.42
C SER A 22 -34.41 36.13 71.92
N ASP A 23 -34.99 37.05 71.13
CA ASP A 23 -35.06 36.92 69.68
C ASP A 23 -33.66 36.99 69.04
N LEU A 24 -32.76 37.83 69.58
CA LEU A 24 -31.37 37.94 69.14
C LEU A 24 -30.54 36.70 69.51
N ALA A 25 -30.71 36.18 70.74
CA ALA A 25 -30.07 34.93 71.18
C ALA A 25 -30.55 33.70 70.38
N ALA A 26 -31.79 33.73 69.84
CA ALA A 26 -32.29 32.71 68.93
C ALA A 26 -31.78 32.88 67.48
N LEU A 27 -31.31 34.08 67.11
CA LEU A 27 -30.79 34.40 65.78
C LEU A 27 -29.31 34.01 65.63
N GLU A 28 -28.52 34.23 66.68
CA GLU A 28 -27.07 33.93 66.72
C GLU A 28 -26.72 32.48 66.33
N PRO A 29 -27.36 31.42 66.87
CA PRO A 29 -27.10 30.05 66.43
C PRO A 29 -27.55 29.78 64.99
N LYS A 30 -28.58 30.46 64.49
CA LYS A 30 -29.04 30.32 63.09
C LYS A 30 -28.05 30.93 62.10
N VAL A 31 -27.48 32.09 62.46
CA VAL A 31 -26.44 32.76 61.65
C VAL A 31 -25.15 31.92 61.64
N ASN A 32 -24.74 31.38 62.80
CA ASN A 32 -23.58 30.50 62.87
C ASN A 32 -23.78 29.19 62.09
N ALA A 33 -24.96 28.59 62.15
CA ALA A 33 -25.29 27.40 61.35
C ALA A 33 -25.27 27.71 59.84
N ALA A 34 -25.83 28.85 59.43
CA ALA A 34 -25.81 29.29 58.02
C ALA A 34 -24.38 29.58 57.54
N ALA A 35 -23.53 30.21 58.36
CA ALA A 35 -22.13 30.47 58.04
C ALA A 35 -21.30 29.18 57.90
N ALA A 36 -21.55 28.18 58.77
CA ALA A 36 -20.93 26.87 58.68
C ALA A 36 -21.36 26.11 57.43
N GLN A 37 -22.65 26.17 57.06
CA GLN A 37 -23.17 25.58 55.82
C GLN A 37 -22.59 26.25 54.58
N ALA A 38 -22.49 27.58 54.55
CA ALA A 38 -21.88 28.32 53.45
C ALA A 38 -20.40 27.95 53.27
N SER A 39 -19.65 27.81 54.37
CA SER A 39 -18.24 27.40 54.34
C SER A 39 -18.06 25.97 53.82
N SER A 40 -18.96 25.06 54.21
CA SER A 40 -19.01 23.68 53.71
C SER A 40 -19.31 23.60 52.20
N LEU A 41 -20.29 24.37 51.73
CA LEU A 41 -20.63 24.49 50.31
C LEU A 41 -19.45 25.04 49.51
N GLN A 42 -18.77 26.07 50.02
CA GLN A 42 -17.62 26.65 49.33
C GLN A 42 -16.44 25.66 49.20
N ALA A 43 -16.16 24.87 50.24
CA ALA A 43 -15.16 23.80 50.17
C ALA A 43 -15.52 22.74 49.12
N THR A 44 -16.80 22.36 49.06
CA THR A 44 -17.31 21.37 48.10
C THR A 44 -17.21 21.87 46.66
N VAL A 45 -17.50 23.15 46.41
CA VAL A 45 -17.37 23.78 45.08
C VAL A 45 -15.90 23.86 44.64
N VAL A 46 -14.99 24.21 45.54
CA VAL A 46 -13.54 24.24 45.24
C VAL A 46 -13.05 22.84 44.89
N GLN A 47 -13.50 21.81 45.61
CA GLN A 47 -13.16 20.42 45.32
C GLN A 47 -13.71 19.96 43.95
N GLY A 48 -14.96 20.30 43.62
CA GLY A 48 -15.55 20.02 42.30
C GLY A 48 -14.83 20.72 41.15
N ASN A 49 -14.39 21.97 41.34
CA ASN A 49 -13.57 22.68 40.35
C ASN A 49 -12.22 21.98 40.12
N ASN A 50 -11.55 21.55 41.19
CA ASN A 50 -10.27 20.84 41.09
C ASN A 50 -10.43 19.48 40.37
N GLN A 51 -11.52 18.75 40.65
CA GLN A 51 -11.84 17.51 39.93
C GLN A 51 -12.15 17.75 38.46
N THR A 52 -12.85 18.84 38.11
CA THR A 52 -13.16 19.20 36.73
C THR A 52 -11.89 19.52 35.94
N VAL A 53 -10.93 20.24 36.55
CA VAL A 53 -9.62 20.52 35.93
C VAL A 53 -8.82 19.23 35.73
N ALA A 54 -8.82 18.31 36.71
CA ALA A 54 -8.18 17.01 36.57
C ALA A 54 -8.80 16.16 35.44
N LEU A 55 -10.13 16.19 35.31
CA LEU A 55 -10.84 15.47 34.25
C LEU A 55 -10.52 16.04 32.86
N LEU A 56 -10.42 17.36 32.71
CA LEU A 56 -10.00 18.00 31.47
C LEU A 56 -8.56 17.61 31.08
N ALA A 57 -7.65 17.52 32.05
CA ALA A 57 -6.28 17.08 31.81
C ALA A 57 -6.22 15.61 31.32
N GLU A 58 -6.99 14.71 31.93
CA GLU A 58 -7.09 13.31 31.48
C GLU A 58 -7.72 13.20 30.08
N MET A 59 -8.67 14.06 29.73
CA MET A 59 -9.24 14.14 28.38
C MET A 59 -8.21 14.59 27.33
N ASP A 60 -7.38 15.58 27.63
CA ASP A 60 -6.31 16.02 26.74
C ASP A 60 -5.27 14.91 26.53
N GLU A 61 -4.95 14.16 27.57
CA GLU A 61 -4.03 13.03 27.50
C GLU A 61 -4.60 11.87 26.66
N LEU A 62 -5.90 11.58 26.82
CA LEU A 62 -6.60 10.61 25.98
C LEU A 62 -6.63 11.04 24.50
N LYS A 63 -6.84 12.33 24.24
CA LYS A 63 -6.82 12.90 22.87
C LYS A 63 -5.43 12.76 22.24
N ALA A 64 -4.37 12.98 23.01
CA ALA A 64 -3.00 12.75 22.56
C ALA A 64 -2.72 11.27 22.27
N ALA A 65 -3.19 10.35 23.13
CA ALA A 65 -3.06 8.91 22.91
C ALA A 65 -3.80 8.45 21.64
N ALA A 66 -5.01 8.95 21.39
CA ALA A 66 -5.77 8.65 20.17
C ALA A 66 -5.06 9.16 18.90
N ALA A 67 -4.43 10.33 18.95
CA ALA A 67 -3.63 10.85 17.84
C ALA A 67 -2.39 9.98 17.56
N ALA A 68 -1.71 9.50 18.61
CA ALA A 68 -0.57 8.60 18.49
C ALA A 68 -0.97 7.24 17.89
N LEU A 69 -2.12 6.70 18.32
CA LEU A 69 -2.67 5.46 17.75
C LEU A 69 -2.97 5.62 16.24
N ARG A 70 -3.57 6.75 15.85
CA ARG A 70 -3.86 7.05 14.44
C ARG A 70 -2.58 7.14 13.60
N ALA A 71 -1.52 7.74 14.13
CA ALA A 71 -0.22 7.82 13.46
C ALA A 71 0.42 6.43 13.27
N LEU A 72 0.35 5.55 14.29
CA LEU A 72 0.83 4.17 14.18
C LEU A 72 0.07 3.38 13.12
N VAL A 73 -1.26 3.52 13.04
CA VAL A 73 -2.08 2.87 12.00
C VAL A 73 -1.70 3.34 10.59
N GLN A 74 -1.51 4.65 10.40
CA GLN A 74 -1.06 5.19 9.10
C GLN A 74 0.32 4.66 8.70
N LYS A 75 1.23 4.55 9.68
CA LYS A 75 2.56 4.00 9.46
C LYS A 75 2.51 2.53 9.06
N LEU A 76 1.68 1.73 9.73
CA LEU A 76 1.45 0.32 9.41
C LEU A 76 0.89 0.15 7.98
N GLN A 77 -0.04 1.01 7.57
CA GLN A 77 -0.60 1.02 6.21
C GLN A 77 0.49 1.31 5.15
N ALA A 78 1.40 2.25 5.42
CA ALA A 78 2.52 2.56 4.55
C ALA A 78 3.56 1.43 4.49
N SER A 79 3.88 0.82 5.64
CA SER A 79 4.79 -0.32 5.75
C SER A 79 4.27 -1.56 5.01
N ALA A 80 2.95 -1.82 5.07
CA ALA A 80 2.30 -2.92 4.37
C ALA A 80 2.33 -2.75 2.83
N ALA A 81 2.36 -1.52 2.32
CA ALA A 81 2.42 -1.24 0.89
C ALA A 81 3.81 -1.51 0.26
N ASN A 82 4.86 -1.65 1.07
CA ASN A 82 6.27 -1.74 0.62
C ASN A 82 6.90 -3.13 0.88
N ALA A 83 6.08 -4.18 0.87
CA ALA A 83 6.32 -5.54 1.38
C ALA A 83 7.57 -6.28 0.87
N THR A 84 8.76 -5.89 1.32
CA THR A 84 10.02 -6.65 1.16
C THR A 84 10.68 -7.01 2.49
N ASN A 85 10.24 -6.46 3.62
CA ASN A 85 10.78 -6.76 4.95
C ASN A 85 9.67 -6.89 6.01
N LEU A 86 9.56 -8.08 6.63
CA LEU A 86 8.52 -8.42 7.62
C LEU A 86 8.87 -7.97 9.05
N GLY A 87 10.15 -7.79 9.38
CA GLY A 87 10.59 -7.40 10.72
C GLY A 87 10.01 -6.08 11.27
N PRO A 88 9.95 -4.99 10.47
CA PRO A 88 9.34 -3.73 10.90
C PRO A 88 7.85 -3.84 11.22
N ILE A 89 7.12 -4.69 10.49
CA ILE A 89 5.67 -4.87 10.66
C ILE A 89 5.37 -5.53 12.02
N THR A 90 6.17 -6.51 12.44
CA THR A 90 5.97 -7.18 13.74
C THR A 90 6.21 -6.23 14.91
N GLN A 91 7.23 -5.36 14.80
CA GLN A 91 7.54 -4.39 15.85
C GLN A 91 6.51 -3.26 15.92
N GLU A 92 5.98 -2.81 14.78
CA GLU A 92 4.88 -1.83 14.74
C GLU A 92 3.56 -2.41 15.27
N LEU A 93 3.29 -3.70 15.05
CA LEU A 93 2.11 -4.38 15.60
C LEU A 93 2.16 -4.51 17.12
N ALA A 94 3.34 -4.80 17.69
CA ALA A 94 3.54 -4.83 19.14
C ALA A 94 3.38 -3.43 19.78
N ALA A 95 3.88 -2.39 19.11
CA ALA A 95 3.70 -1.00 19.54
C ALA A 95 2.22 -0.58 19.50
N LEU A 96 1.45 -1.06 18.51
CA LEU A 96 0.03 -0.79 18.40
C LEU A 96 -0.77 -1.45 19.54
N ALA A 97 -0.49 -2.72 19.86
CA ALA A 97 -1.13 -3.42 20.98
C ALA A 97 -0.85 -2.75 22.34
N ALA A 98 0.37 -2.24 22.54
CA ALA A 98 0.72 -1.51 23.75
C ALA A 98 -0.01 -0.15 23.85
N ALA A 99 -0.16 0.56 22.73
CA ALA A 99 -0.91 1.82 22.67
C ALA A 99 -2.42 1.61 22.91
N ASP A 100 -2.99 0.52 22.39
CA ASP A 100 -4.39 0.15 22.60
C ASP A 100 -4.68 -0.16 24.07
N THR A 101 -3.82 -0.96 24.70
CA THR A 101 -3.92 -1.27 26.15
C THR A 101 -3.87 -0.02 27.01
N ARG A 102 -2.97 0.93 26.69
CA ARG A 102 -2.85 2.21 27.42
C ARG A 102 -4.10 3.08 27.22
N THR A 103 -4.71 3.05 26.04
CA THR A 103 -5.97 3.76 25.75
C THR A 103 -7.13 3.17 26.54
N ALA A 104 -7.24 1.83 26.61
CA ALA A 104 -8.25 1.15 27.42
C ALA A 104 -8.12 1.47 28.93
N GLN A 105 -6.89 1.50 29.45
CA GLN A 105 -6.62 1.90 30.84
C GLN A 105 -7.05 3.34 31.13
N LYS A 106 -6.75 4.28 30.23
CA LYS A 106 -7.15 5.69 30.36
C LYS A 106 -8.67 5.87 30.29
N LEU A 107 -9.34 5.10 29.43
CA LEU A 107 -10.81 5.12 29.34
C LEU A 107 -11.47 4.61 30.63
N ALA A 108 -10.93 3.56 31.23
CA ALA A 108 -11.42 3.03 32.51
C ALA A 108 -11.23 4.04 33.68
N LEU A 109 -10.09 4.74 33.71
CA LEU A 109 -9.86 5.82 34.69
C LEU A 109 -10.83 6.98 34.49
N LEU A 110 -11.11 7.36 33.25
CA LEU A 110 -12.07 8.42 32.93
C LEU A 110 -13.50 8.04 33.34
N GLU A 111 -13.89 6.78 33.15
CA GLU A 111 -15.18 6.27 33.55
C GLU A 111 -15.33 6.24 35.08
N ALA A 112 -14.29 5.82 35.81
CA ALA A 112 -14.26 5.89 37.26
C ALA A 112 -14.36 7.33 37.78
N ALA A 113 -13.59 8.26 37.19
CA ALA A 113 -13.66 9.68 37.54
C ALA A 113 -15.04 10.29 37.28
N ASN A 114 -15.70 9.91 36.17
CA ASN A 114 -17.05 10.37 35.87
C ASN A 114 -18.10 9.83 36.85
N GLN A 115 -17.97 8.57 37.30
CA GLN A 115 -18.83 8.01 38.34
C GLN A 115 -18.65 8.74 39.68
N THR A 116 -17.41 9.07 40.06
CA THR A 116 -17.14 9.87 41.27
C THR A 116 -17.75 11.26 41.16
N ALA A 117 -17.58 11.95 40.02
CA ALA A 117 -18.17 13.27 39.81
C ALA A 117 -19.72 13.23 39.88
N ALA A 118 -20.35 12.19 39.34
CA ALA A 118 -21.80 12.02 39.42
C ALA A 118 -22.28 11.82 40.87
N GLN A 119 -21.51 11.10 41.70
CA GLN A 119 -21.81 10.92 43.13
C GLN A 119 -21.66 12.25 43.90
N ASP A 120 -20.61 13.02 43.62
CA ASP A 120 -20.39 14.33 44.24
C ASP A 120 -21.49 15.33 43.86
N ILE A 121 -21.92 15.35 42.60
CA ILE A 121 -23.08 16.16 42.14
C ILE A 121 -24.37 15.72 42.85
N ALA A 122 -24.58 14.41 43.04
CA ALA A 122 -25.75 13.91 43.77
C ALA A 122 -25.73 14.34 45.25
N ALA A 123 -24.55 14.34 45.89
CA ALA A 123 -24.36 14.82 47.26
C ALA A 123 -24.56 16.34 47.39
N LEU A 124 -24.07 17.12 46.42
CA LEU A 124 -24.34 18.57 46.31
C LEU A 124 -25.84 18.85 46.16
N LYS A 125 -26.54 18.05 45.34
CA LYS A 125 -27.98 18.20 45.10
C LYS A 125 -28.82 17.89 46.34
N SER A 126 -28.45 16.88 47.14
CA SER A 126 -29.13 16.57 48.40
C SER A 126 -28.90 17.66 49.45
N THR A 127 -27.68 18.22 49.50
CA THR A 127 -27.31 19.32 50.40
C THR A 127 -27.98 20.64 49.99
N SER A 128 -28.11 20.89 48.68
CA SER A 128 -28.79 22.07 48.13
C SER A 128 -30.31 22.00 48.27
N GLN A 129 -30.97 20.84 48.35
CA GLN A 129 -32.42 20.80 48.63
C GLN A 129 -32.81 21.36 50.01
N GLN A 130 -31.82 21.65 50.87
CA GLN A 130 -31.99 22.33 52.15
C GLN A 130 -31.81 23.86 52.07
N CYS A 131 -31.36 24.42 50.93
CA CYS A 131 -31.20 25.86 50.68
C CYS A 131 -31.74 26.28 49.30
N ALA A 132 -32.42 27.43 49.21
CA ALA A 132 -33.02 27.93 47.96
C ALA A 132 -31.97 28.45 46.94
N CYS A 133 -31.15 27.57 46.35
CA CYS A 133 -30.13 27.87 45.34
C CYS A 133 -30.46 27.18 43.99
N GLY A 134 -31.38 27.77 43.20
CA GLY A 134 -31.92 27.14 41.99
C GLY A 134 -31.11 27.31 40.70
N SER A 135 -30.30 28.36 40.56
CA SER A 135 -29.61 28.71 39.30
C SER A 135 -28.31 27.93 39.07
N GLU A 136 -27.48 27.80 40.11
CA GLU A 136 -26.19 27.09 40.05
C GLU A 136 -26.40 25.58 39.84
N LEU A 137 -27.42 25.02 40.49
CA LEU A 137 -27.79 23.62 40.34
C LEU A 137 -28.27 23.30 38.91
N SER A 138 -28.95 24.24 38.25
CA SER A 138 -29.34 24.09 36.84
C SER A 138 -28.13 24.05 35.91
N ALA A 139 -27.13 24.91 36.13
CA ALA A 139 -25.90 24.95 35.32
C ALA A 139 -25.06 23.66 35.45
N VAL A 140 -24.97 23.12 36.67
CA VAL A 140 -24.31 21.82 36.93
C VAL A 140 -25.05 20.69 36.22
N ASN A 141 -26.38 20.68 36.26
CA ASN A 141 -27.19 19.64 35.61
C ASN A 141 -27.07 19.69 34.08
N THR A 142 -26.99 20.89 33.49
CA THR A 142 -26.71 21.08 32.05
C THR A 142 -25.31 20.58 31.69
N SER A 143 -24.30 20.86 32.51
CA SER A 143 -22.92 20.43 32.26
C SER A 143 -22.77 18.90 32.34
N LEU A 144 -23.43 18.26 33.30
CA LEU A 144 -23.45 16.80 33.43
C LEU A 144 -24.05 16.13 32.19
N ALA A 145 -25.17 16.66 31.68
CA ALA A 145 -25.81 16.14 30.47
C ALA A 145 -24.89 16.26 29.23
N ALA A 146 -24.14 17.37 29.12
CA ALA A 146 -23.15 17.55 28.05
C ALA A 146 -22.01 16.52 28.16
N ILE A 147 -21.48 16.28 29.37
CA ILE A 147 -20.42 15.28 29.61
C ILE A 147 -20.91 13.87 29.25
N GLN A 148 -22.12 13.50 29.65
CA GLN A 148 -22.71 12.19 29.31
C GLN A 148 -22.87 12.01 27.79
N SER A 149 -23.28 13.06 27.08
CA SER A 149 -23.38 13.04 25.62
C SER A 149 -22.02 12.83 24.94
N VAL A 150 -20.98 13.51 25.41
CA VAL A 150 -19.60 13.33 24.91
C VAL A 150 -19.07 11.93 25.22
N GLN A 151 -19.36 11.39 26.40
CA GLN A 151 -18.93 10.05 26.79
C GLN A 151 -19.57 8.96 25.90
N ALA A 152 -20.86 9.09 25.60
CA ALA A 152 -21.57 8.19 24.69
C ALA A 152 -20.99 8.25 23.26
N ALA A 153 -20.68 9.45 22.77
CA ALA A 153 -20.03 9.62 21.47
C ALA A 153 -18.63 8.97 21.44
N ASN A 154 -17.83 9.13 22.49
CA ASN A 154 -16.52 8.49 22.60
C ASN A 154 -16.61 6.96 22.64
N ALA A 155 -17.57 6.39 23.37
CA ALA A 155 -17.79 4.95 23.41
C ALA A 155 -18.12 4.39 22.01
N ALA A 156 -18.92 5.12 21.22
CA ALA A 156 -19.21 4.75 19.83
C ALA A 156 -17.96 4.79 18.93
N VAL A 157 -17.10 5.80 19.10
CA VAL A 157 -15.83 5.92 18.36
C VAL A 157 -14.88 4.76 18.69
N VAL A 158 -14.76 4.39 19.97
CA VAL A 158 -13.92 3.25 20.41
C VAL A 158 -14.45 1.93 19.84
N SER A 159 -15.76 1.71 19.86
CA SER A 159 -16.38 0.51 19.27
C SER A 159 -16.12 0.40 17.76
N LEU A 160 -16.20 1.52 17.04
CA LEU A 160 -15.88 1.57 15.60
C LEU A 160 -14.40 1.29 15.34
N ALA A 161 -13.50 1.84 16.17
CA ALA A 161 -12.07 1.59 16.08
C ALA A 161 -11.74 0.10 16.33
N ASN A 162 -12.34 -0.51 17.35
CA ASN A 162 -12.14 -1.92 17.68
C ASN A 162 -12.60 -2.85 16.53
N THR A 163 -13.76 -2.53 15.94
CA THR A 163 -14.26 -3.24 14.74
C THR A 163 -13.29 -3.13 13.57
N THR A 164 -12.70 -1.95 13.38
CA THR A 164 -11.72 -1.69 12.32
C THR A 164 -10.43 -2.50 12.56
N VAL A 165 -9.94 -2.56 13.80
CA VAL A 165 -8.75 -3.35 14.17
C VAL A 165 -8.94 -4.84 13.89
N GLU A 166 -10.08 -5.42 14.28
CA GLU A 166 -10.36 -6.84 14.00
C GLU A 166 -10.51 -7.12 12.49
N SER A 167 -11.06 -6.17 11.72
CA SER A 167 -11.08 -6.26 10.26
C SER A 167 -9.67 -6.25 9.66
N LEU A 168 -8.80 -5.33 10.08
CA LEU A 168 -7.40 -5.29 9.63
C LEU A 168 -6.65 -6.57 9.98
N LYS A 169 -6.84 -7.12 11.18
CA LYS A 169 -6.23 -8.37 11.63
C LYS A 169 -6.62 -9.56 10.73
N ALA A 170 -7.89 -9.63 10.32
CA ALA A 170 -8.35 -10.64 9.36
C ALA A 170 -7.70 -10.48 7.98
N THR A 171 -7.60 -9.24 7.47
CA THR A 171 -6.92 -8.95 6.20
C THR A 171 -5.44 -9.29 6.24
N VAL A 172 -4.73 -8.94 7.31
CA VAL A 172 -3.30 -9.27 7.49
C VAL A 172 -3.08 -10.78 7.53
N THR A 173 -3.94 -11.51 8.25
CA THR A 173 -3.87 -12.98 8.30
C THR A 173 -4.05 -13.60 6.91
N THR A 174 -4.99 -13.07 6.13
CA THR A 174 -5.23 -13.51 4.74
C THR A 174 -4.02 -13.20 3.85
N GLY A 175 -3.45 -12.00 3.96
CA GLY A 175 -2.24 -11.60 3.22
C GLY A 175 -1.04 -12.50 3.54
N ALA A 176 -0.82 -12.84 4.81
CA ALA A 176 0.25 -13.74 5.23
C ALA A 176 0.12 -15.15 4.59
N ALA A 177 -1.09 -15.68 4.50
CA ALA A 177 -1.35 -16.97 3.83
C ALA A 177 -1.05 -16.90 2.32
N VAL A 178 -1.41 -15.80 1.65
CA VAL A 178 -1.10 -15.57 0.23
C VAL A 178 0.41 -15.50 0.00
N ILE A 179 1.15 -14.78 0.85
CA ILE A 179 2.61 -14.68 0.76
C ILE A 179 3.27 -16.06 0.93
N ALA A 180 2.81 -16.88 1.88
CA ALA A 180 3.32 -18.23 2.06
C ALA A 180 3.09 -19.13 0.82
N SER A 181 1.92 -18.99 0.17
CA SER A 181 1.62 -19.68 -1.09
C SER A 181 2.57 -19.25 -2.21
N VAL A 182 2.77 -17.94 -2.40
CA VAL A 182 3.70 -17.40 -3.42
C VAL A 182 5.13 -17.89 -3.19
N ASN A 183 5.62 -17.90 -1.95
CA ASN A 183 6.95 -18.43 -1.63
C ASN A 183 7.10 -19.91 -2.00
N THR A 184 6.04 -20.70 -1.79
CA THR A 184 6.01 -22.12 -2.20
C THR A 184 6.07 -22.27 -3.72
N SER A 185 5.30 -21.46 -4.46
CA SER A 185 5.36 -21.44 -5.93
C SER A 185 6.73 -20.99 -6.44
N LEU A 186 7.36 -20.00 -5.81
CA LEU A 186 8.68 -19.52 -6.19
C LEU A 186 9.76 -20.58 -5.97
N ALA A 187 9.71 -21.30 -4.84
CA ALA A 187 10.60 -22.43 -4.59
C ALA A 187 10.43 -23.55 -5.64
N THR A 188 9.18 -23.82 -6.04
CA THR A 188 8.87 -24.82 -7.09
C THR A 188 9.39 -24.39 -8.46
N LEU A 189 9.24 -23.10 -8.81
CA LEU A 189 9.78 -22.55 -10.05
C LEU A 189 11.31 -22.60 -10.05
N ALA A 190 11.95 -22.21 -8.95
CA ALA A 190 13.40 -22.29 -8.81
C ALA A 190 13.92 -23.72 -9.02
N ALA A 191 13.25 -24.73 -8.44
CA ALA A 191 13.58 -26.14 -8.66
C ALA A 191 13.37 -26.57 -10.12
N THR A 192 12.32 -26.07 -10.78
CA THR A 192 12.05 -26.36 -12.20
C THR A 192 13.13 -25.75 -13.10
N VAL A 193 13.51 -24.49 -12.86
CA VAL A 193 14.58 -23.80 -13.59
C VAL A 193 15.92 -24.52 -13.38
N ALA A 194 16.21 -24.94 -12.14
CA ALA A 194 17.40 -25.74 -11.84
C ALA A 194 17.41 -27.05 -12.65
N ASN A 195 16.29 -27.77 -12.71
CA ASN A 195 16.17 -28.99 -13.53
C ASN A 195 16.36 -28.71 -15.03
N VAL A 196 15.82 -27.62 -15.58
CA VAL A 196 16.03 -27.24 -16.99
C VAL A 196 17.49 -26.89 -17.25
N SER A 197 18.14 -26.15 -16.35
CA SER A 197 19.57 -25.82 -16.46
C SER A 197 20.48 -27.04 -16.33
N ALA A 198 20.00 -28.11 -15.70
CA ALA A 198 20.68 -29.39 -15.59
C ALA A 198 20.43 -30.32 -16.80
N ILE A 199 19.60 -29.91 -17.77
CA ILE A 199 19.49 -30.63 -19.04
C ILE A 199 20.81 -30.45 -19.79
N ASP A 200 21.66 -31.46 -19.67
CA ASP A 200 22.87 -31.57 -20.45
C ASP A 200 22.52 -31.92 -21.91
N LEU A 201 22.38 -30.88 -22.72
CA LEU A 201 22.15 -30.99 -24.17
C LEU A 201 23.32 -31.67 -24.90
N SER A 202 24.49 -31.85 -24.26
CA SER A 202 25.59 -32.62 -24.84
C SER A 202 25.28 -34.12 -24.93
N VAL A 203 24.29 -34.62 -24.16
CA VAL A 203 23.78 -35.99 -24.31
C VAL A 203 23.01 -36.17 -25.62
N TYR A 204 22.38 -35.11 -26.13
CA TYR A 204 21.70 -35.10 -27.44
C TYR A 204 22.63 -34.74 -28.60
N ALA A 205 23.76 -34.08 -28.32
CA ALA A 205 24.84 -33.84 -29.27
C ALA A 205 26.08 -34.64 -28.85
N LYS A 206 25.98 -35.97 -28.76
CA LYS A 206 27.18 -36.78 -28.53
C LYS A 206 28.17 -36.44 -29.64
N THR A 207 29.38 -36.06 -29.26
CA THR A 207 30.47 -35.75 -30.18
C THR A 207 30.75 -36.90 -31.17
N ALA A 208 30.38 -38.13 -30.80
CA ALA A 208 30.39 -39.31 -31.66
C ALA A 208 29.32 -39.29 -32.78
N ASP A 209 28.14 -38.72 -32.54
CA ASP A 209 27.11 -38.51 -33.58
C ASP A 209 27.48 -37.32 -34.47
N LEU A 210 28.19 -36.30 -33.96
CA LEU A 210 28.80 -35.28 -34.82
C LEU A 210 29.95 -35.84 -35.69
N ALA A 211 30.68 -36.85 -35.19
CA ALA A 211 31.74 -37.52 -35.95
C ALA A 211 31.18 -38.46 -37.04
N SER A 212 29.94 -38.95 -36.90
CA SER A 212 29.24 -39.73 -37.93
C SER A 212 28.58 -38.86 -39.01
N ILE A 213 28.41 -37.55 -38.74
CA ILE A 213 28.18 -36.52 -39.76
C ILE A 213 29.51 -36.27 -40.50
N ASN A 214 29.91 -37.24 -41.31
CA ASN A 214 31.04 -37.10 -42.21
C ASN A 214 30.60 -36.35 -43.48
N ALA A 215 31.54 -35.71 -44.18
CA ALA A 215 31.23 -34.99 -45.42
C ALA A 215 30.52 -35.89 -46.45
N VAL A 216 30.71 -37.22 -46.39
CA VAL A 216 30.09 -38.18 -47.31
C VAL A 216 28.57 -38.29 -47.09
N SER A 217 28.09 -38.30 -45.84
CA SER A 217 26.65 -38.29 -45.54
C SER A 217 26.00 -36.92 -45.77
N LEU A 218 26.82 -35.88 -45.87
CA LEU A 218 26.44 -34.49 -46.17
C LEU A 218 26.70 -34.06 -47.63
N GLY A 219 26.78 -35.01 -48.57
CA GLY A 219 26.93 -34.69 -50.00
C GLY A 219 28.23 -33.96 -50.36
N GLY A 220 29.32 -34.25 -49.65
CA GLY A 220 30.67 -33.75 -49.88
C GLY A 220 31.06 -32.50 -49.06
N VAL A 221 30.21 -31.98 -48.19
CA VAL A 221 30.48 -30.72 -47.47
C VAL A 221 30.89 -30.96 -46.02
N PRO A 222 31.94 -30.26 -45.52
CA PRO A 222 32.30 -30.30 -44.09
C PRO A 222 31.14 -29.88 -43.17
N ALA A 223 30.96 -30.56 -42.04
CA ALA A 223 29.89 -30.27 -41.07
C ALA A 223 29.88 -28.80 -40.57
N ALA A 224 31.05 -28.16 -40.46
CA ALA A 224 31.18 -26.75 -40.09
C ALA A 224 30.51 -25.78 -41.09
N GLN A 225 30.39 -26.17 -42.37
CA GLN A 225 29.73 -25.38 -43.40
C GLN A 225 28.20 -25.56 -43.38
N TYR A 226 27.69 -26.67 -42.82
CA TYR A 226 26.25 -26.90 -42.61
C TYR A 226 25.70 -26.11 -41.41
N LEU A 227 26.53 -25.84 -40.42
CA LEU A 227 26.16 -25.10 -39.20
C LEU A 227 26.35 -23.58 -39.32
N ARG A 228 26.96 -23.11 -40.42
CA ARG A 228 27.19 -21.68 -40.66
C ARG A 228 26.05 -21.09 -41.50
N SER A 229 25.44 -20.02 -41.01
CA SER A 229 24.55 -19.19 -41.82
C SER A 229 25.36 -18.54 -42.95
N ARG A 230 24.98 -18.78 -44.20
CA ARG A 230 25.63 -18.23 -45.40
C ARG A 230 24.60 -17.93 -46.49
N VAL A 231 24.90 -16.93 -47.33
CA VAL A 231 24.08 -16.58 -48.50
C VAL A 231 24.92 -16.86 -49.74
N VAL A 232 24.47 -17.77 -50.60
CA VAL A 232 25.20 -18.19 -51.79
C VAL A 232 24.40 -17.87 -53.04
N ILE A 233 25.03 -17.22 -54.01
CA ILE A 233 24.47 -17.05 -55.36
C ILE A 233 25.06 -18.13 -56.25
N TYR A 234 24.19 -18.84 -56.97
CA TYR A 234 24.57 -19.88 -57.92
C TYR A 234 23.76 -19.76 -59.21
N VAL A 235 24.29 -20.32 -60.28
CA VAL A 235 23.62 -20.36 -61.58
C VAL A 235 22.79 -21.65 -61.69
N GLU A 236 21.50 -21.49 -61.95
CA GLU A 236 20.54 -22.60 -62.03
C GLU A 236 20.89 -23.62 -63.12
N SER A 237 21.36 -23.18 -64.29
CA SER A 237 21.73 -24.03 -65.43
C SER A 237 22.80 -23.33 -66.29
N SER A 238 23.65 -24.10 -66.98
CA SER A 238 24.58 -23.57 -67.98
C SER A 238 23.90 -23.16 -69.30
N THR A 239 22.61 -23.47 -69.45
CA THR A 239 21.80 -23.10 -70.61
C THR A 239 20.97 -21.85 -70.35
N THR A 240 20.89 -20.97 -71.33
CA THR A 240 20.05 -19.78 -71.27
C THR A 240 18.57 -20.16 -71.30
N ARG A 241 17.78 -19.57 -70.40
CA ARG A 241 16.33 -19.77 -70.34
C ARG A 241 15.59 -18.50 -70.75
N ASN A 242 14.55 -18.66 -71.58
CA ASN A 242 13.61 -17.58 -71.89
C ASN A 242 12.72 -17.24 -70.66
N GLY A 243 12.17 -16.03 -70.62
CA GLY A 243 11.47 -15.45 -69.45
C GLY A 243 10.09 -16.01 -69.10
N GLY A 244 9.49 -16.85 -69.95
CA GLY A 244 8.17 -17.47 -69.70
C GLY A 244 8.24 -18.65 -68.72
N ARG A 245 8.50 -18.39 -67.43
CA ARG A 245 8.73 -19.44 -66.41
C ARG A 245 7.72 -19.45 -65.27
N GLY A 246 6.51 -18.92 -65.47
CA GLY A 246 5.47 -18.95 -64.44
C GLY A 246 5.73 -17.99 -63.26
N GLY A 247 6.40 -16.87 -63.51
CA GLY A 247 6.73 -15.86 -62.50
C GLY A 247 7.77 -16.35 -61.48
N ARG A 248 7.80 -15.71 -60.30
CA ARG A 248 8.77 -16.05 -59.24
C ARG A 248 8.63 -17.50 -58.79
N SER A 249 7.40 -17.96 -58.55
CA SER A 249 7.15 -19.31 -58.07
C SER A 249 7.75 -20.38 -59.00
N GLY A 250 7.54 -20.24 -60.31
CA GLY A 250 8.14 -21.19 -61.25
C GLY A 250 9.66 -21.05 -61.39
N ALA A 251 10.21 -19.84 -61.25
CA ALA A 251 11.67 -19.64 -61.22
C ALA A 251 12.31 -20.21 -59.93
N ASP A 252 11.68 -20.02 -58.77
CA ASP A 252 12.11 -20.58 -57.48
C ASP A 252 12.06 -22.11 -57.52
N ALA A 253 11.06 -22.70 -58.17
CA ALA A 253 10.96 -24.14 -58.38
C ALA A 253 12.12 -24.67 -59.22
N LEU A 254 12.54 -23.95 -60.27
CA LEU A 254 13.71 -24.31 -61.08
C LEU A 254 15.00 -24.22 -60.28
N CYS A 255 15.21 -23.13 -59.53
CA CYS A 255 16.36 -22.99 -58.66
C CYS A 255 16.40 -24.13 -57.62
N SER A 256 15.27 -24.44 -56.99
CA SER A 256 15.16 -25.50 -55.98
C SER A 256 15.46 -26.89 -56.53
N ALA A 257 15.11 -27.15 -57.79
CA ALA A 257 15.34 -28.43 -58.47
C ALA A 257 16.71 -28.54 -59.15
N SER A 258 17.49 -27.46 -59.21
CA SER A 258 18.79 -27.43 -59.90
C SER A 258 19.81 -28.35 -59.24
N ILE A 259 20.53 -29.10 -60.08
CA ILE A 259 21.71 -29.88 -59.68
C ILE A 259 22.87 -28.98 -59.21
N ASN A 260 22.92 -27.73 -59.66
CA ASN A 260 23.95 -26.77 -59.26
C ASN A 260 23.66 -26.13 -57.88
N ARG A 261 22.51 -26.44 -57.27
CA ARG A 261 22.17 -25.91 -55.95
C ARG A 261 23.22 -26.36 -54.92
N PRO A 262 23.88 -25.42 -54.22
CA PRO A 262 24.81 -25.78 -53.16
C PRO A 262 24.09 -26.59 -52.07
N THR A 263 24.71 -27.69 -51.67
CA THR A 263 24.21 -28.55 -50.59
C THR A 263 24.22 -27.80 -49.25
N GLY A 264 23.28 -28.18 -48.37
CA GLY A 264 23.13 -27.58 -47.03
C GLY A 264 22.37 -26.23 -46.97
N LEU A 265 21.82 -25.75 -48.09
CA LEU A 265 20.97 -24.56 -48.13
C LEU A 265 19.51 -24.93 -48.38
N THR A 266 18.61 -24.48 -47.51
CA THR A 266 17.19 -24.87 -47.51
C THR A 266 16.24 -23.81 -48.06
N GLN A 267 16.65 -22.53 -48.04
CA GLN A 267 15.88 -21.43 -48.60
C GLN A 267 16.47 -21.02 -49.94
N VAL A 268 15.68 -21.16 -51.00
CA VAL A 268 16.11 -20.93 -52.38
C VAL A 268 15.10 -20.05 -53.07
N HIS A 269 15.57 -18.92 -53.57
CA HIS A 269 14.78 -17.99 -54.37
C HIS A 269 15.56 -17.56 -55.61
N ALA A 270 14.88 -17.46 -56.73
CA ALA A 270 15.43 -17.00 -57.98
C ALA A 270 15.75 -15.50 -57.90
N PHE A 271 16.99 -15.14 -58.19
CA PHE A 271 17.47 -13.76 -58.12
C PHE A 271 16.98 -12.91 -59.30
N LEU A 272 15.73 -12.43 -59.22
CA LEU A 272 15.05 -11.65 -60.26
C LEU A 272 14.01 -10.72 -59.64
N SER A 273 13.52 -9.73 -60.38
CA SER A 273 12.35 -8.91 -60.01
C SER A 273 11.18 -9.31 -60.91
N THR A 274 10.00 -9.55 -60.33
CA THR A 274 8.80 -9.92 -61.13
C THR A 274 7.77 -8.80 -61.23
N SER A 275 7.74 -7.89 -60.26
CA SER A 275 6.78 -6.78 -60.20
C SER A 275 7.30 -5.66 -59.29
N ALA A 276 6.52 -4.57 -59.16
CA ALA A 276 6.84 -3.48 -58.24
C ALA A 276 6.78 -3.89 -56.75
N SER A 277 6.03 -4.95 -56.40
CA SER A 277 5.92 -5.47 -55.03
C SER A 277 6.79 -6.70 -54.79
N ASP A 278 7.64 -7.05 -55.78
CA ASP A 278 8.49 -8.22 -55.75
C ASP A 278 9.79 -7.95 -56.52
N GLN A 279 10.65 -7.17 -55.88
CA GLN A 279 11.95 -6.77 -56.41
C GLN A 279 13.08 -7.53 -55.71
N ILE A 280 14.23 -7.59 -56.38
CA ILE A 280 15.47 -8.09 -55.78
C ILE A 280 15.80 -7.34 -54.48
N ALA A 281 15.51 -6.03 -54.41
CA ALA A 281 15.74 -5.21 -53.22
C ALA A 281 14.94 -5.69 -51.99
N ASP A 282 13.81 -6.38 -52.19
CA ASP A 282 12.92 -6.83 -51.12
C ASP A 282 13.36 -8.17 -50.50
N PHE A 283 14.44 -8.79 -50.98
CA PHE A 283 14.84 -10.13 -50.53
C PHE A 283 15.11 -10.24 -49.03
N PRO A 284 15.79 -9.28 -48.38
CA PRO A 284 16.01 -9.36 -46.95
C PRO A 284 14.71 -9.32 -46.14
N THR A 285 13.75 -8.48 -46.55
CA THR A 285 12.51 -8.24 -45.80
C THR A 285 11.41 -9.24 -46.14
N LYS A 286 11.34 -9.69 -47.40
CA LYS A 286 10.26 -10.56 -47.91
C LYS A 286 10.62 -12.04 -47.90
N TYR A 287 11.90 -12.38 -48.12
CA TYR A 287 12.39 -13.76 -48.22
C TYR A 287 13.36 -14.12 -47.11
N GLY A 288 13.56 -13.23 -46.12
CA GLY A 288 14.37 -13.49 -44.95
C GLY A 288 15.87 -13.61 -45.22
N VAL A 289 16.37 -13.09 -46.34
CA VAL A 289 17.80 -13.12 -46.66
C VAL A 289 18.58 -12.29 -45.64
N PRO A 290 19.55 -12.87 -44.90
CA PRO A 290 20.29 -12.12 -43.89
C PRO A 290 21.08 -10.96 -44.51
N SER A 291 20.71 -9.73 -44.15
CA SER A 291 21.30 -8.51 -44.73
C SER A 291 22.73 -8.23 -44.27
N GLY A 292 23.19 -8.82 -43.16
CA GLY A 292 24.53 -8.64 -42.60
C GLY A 292 25.57 -9.67 -43.07
N LEU A 293 25.16 -10.70 -43.83
CA LEU A 293 26.07 -11.75 -44.27
C LEU A 293 26.67 -11.46 -45.63
N ALA A 294 27.91 -11.90 -45.83
CA ALA A 294 28.57 -11.89 -47.12
C ALA A 294 27.81 -12.76 -48.13
N ILE A 295 27.79 -12.29 -49.39
CA ILE A 295 27.25 -13.03 -50.52
C ILE A 295 28.41 -13.79 -51.15
N GLU A 296 28.32 -15.11 -51.16
CA GLU A 296 29.39 -16.01 -51.60
C GLU A 296 29.03 -16.72 -52.92
N SER A 297 30.04 -17.16 -53.67
CA SER A 297 29.90 -18.11 -54.77
C SER A 297 29.78 -19.54 -54.22
N PRO A 298 29.41 -20.54 -55.04
CA PRO A 298 29.40 -21.94 -54.62
C PRO A 298 30.77 -22.45 -54.16
N SER A 299 31.86 -21.84 -54.64
CA SER A 299 33.24 -22.13 -54.24
C SER A 299 33.67 -21.44 -52.94
N GLY A 300 32.80 -20.62 -52.33
CA GLY A 300 33.08 -19.88 -51.09
C GLY A 300 33.83 -18.56 -51.30
N ALA A 301 33.97 -18.08 -52.54
CA ALA A 301 34.55 -16.77 -52.82
C ALA A 301 33.53 -15.67 -52.50
N VAL A 302 33.96 -14.62 -51.81
CA VAL A 302 33.07 -13.50 -51.45
C VAL A 302 32.83 -12.61 -52.67
N LEU A 303 31.59 -12.60 -53.15
CA LEU A 303 31.12 -11.79 -54.28
C LEU A 303 30.73 -10.37 -53.82
N ALA A 304 30.14 -10.24 -52.64
CA ALA A 304 29.82 -8.95 -52.01
C ALA A 304 29.87 -9.07 -50.49
N ARG A 305 30.19 -7.97 -49.81
CA ARG A 305 30.28 -7.95 -48.33
C ARG A 305 28.92 -8.13 -47.65
N ASN A 306 27.85 -7.74 -48.31
CA ASN A 306 26.47 -7.94 -47.90
C ASN A 306 25.49 -7.60 -49.03
N PHE A 307 24.20 -7.88 -48.81
CA PHE A 307 23.15 -7.68 -49.80
C PHE A 307 23.01 -6.21 -50.25
N THR A 308 23.13 -5.26 -49.32
CA THR A 308 23.11 -3.82 -49.63
C THR A 308 24.30 -3.41 -50.50
N SER A 309 25.50 -3.91 -50.20
CA SER A 309 26.72 -3.64 -50.98
C SER A 309 26.60 -4.19 -52.41
N MET A 310 25.98 -5.37 -52.56
CA MET A 310 25.73 -5.97 -53.87
C MET A 310 24.81 -5.11 -54.74
N LEU A 311 23.71 -4.60 -54.17
CA LEU A 311 22.77 -3.74 -54.90
C LEU A 311 23.29 -2.32 -55.13
N GLY A 312 24.17 -1.83 -54.25
CA GLY A 312 24.87 -0.55 -54.40
C GLY A 312 26.04 -0.57 -55.38
N GLY A 313 26.24 -1.66 -56.13
CA GLY A 313 27.28 -1.78 -57.16
C GLY A 313 28.68 -2.14 -56.63
N SER A 314 28.83 -2.45 -55.35
CA SER A 314 30.11 -2.86 -54.74
C SER A 314 30.29 -4.38 -54.82
N ILE A 315 30.36 -4.89 -56.05
CA ILE A 315 30.62 -6.30 -56.36
C ILE A 315 32.13 -6.51 -56.39
N LEU A 316 32.64 -7.38 -55.52
CA LEU A 316 34.07 -7.66 -55.37
C LEU A 316 34.60 -8.61 -56.45
N GLN A 317 33.75 -9.49 -56.97
CA GLN A 317 34.07 -10.43 -58.04
C GLN A 317 32.86 -10.64 -58.95
N SER A 318 33.10 -10.75 -60.26
CA SER A 318 32.05 -11.06 -61.24
C SER A 318 31.43 -12.43 -60.97
N PHE A 319 30.11 -12.54 -61.14
CA PHE A 319 29.41 -13.83 -61.20
C PHE A 319 29.97 -14.62 -62.39
N LYS A 320 30.74 -15.68 -62.11
CA LYS A 320 31.15 -16.67 -63.11
C LYS A 320 30.47 -17.99 -62.79
#